data_AF-A0A3B6U7A9-F1
#
_entry.id   AF-A0A3B6U7A9-F1
#
_cell.length_a   1.000
_cell.length_b   1.000
_cell.length_c   1.000
_cell.angle_alpha   90.00
_cell.angle_beta   90.00
_cell.angle_gamma   90.00
#
_symmetry.space_group_name_H-M   'P 1'
#
loop_
_entity.id
_entity.type
_entity.pdbx_description
1 polymer ?
#
loop_
_entity_poly.entity_id
_entity_poly.type
_entity_poly.pdbx_seq_one_letter_code
_entity_poly.pdbx_strand_id
1 'polypeptide(L)'
;MYYTDYGGGCPRENPQIFSIEVESIRGGLRWPLDVFGVVTARDTLRMEHKCNIVFARSRSNCQTITEQSVRLELTRPTRAVVADFDPGSFEVVLKVKGATESADKDLPLKERYQYHRYYTSKYSTLELTLRRVDCSVEATISMRLATGSSWPRGFQGVFTASIASIDDAEVSLLSFEDDKLLVIADDGIIKLTRRVVSVEREHGELKVSATAWCANDEQDAMTNDIVFTPRFTGRSCGVLNVGRCKIQITVAWSLFDS
;
A
#
# COMPACT_ATOMS: atom_id res chain seq x y z
N MET A 1 -18.56 -2.90 -47.91
CA MET A 1 -17.88 -3.92 -47.08
C MET A 1 -16.65 -3.27 -46.47
N TYR A 2 -16.72 -2.91 -45.19
CA TYR A 2 -15.57 -2.67 -44.35
C TYR A 2 -15.92 -3.27 -42.99
N TYR A 3 -15.34 -4.43 -42.70
CA TYR A 3 -15.35 -5.02 -41.37
C TYR A 3 -14.33 -4.23 -40.54
N THR A 4 -14.79 -3.48 -39.54
CA THR A 4 -13.92 -3.07 -38.43
C THR A 4 -14.09 -4.09 -37.32
N ASP A 5 -13.02 -4.84 -37.14
CA ASP A 5 -12.80 -5.85 -36.12
C ASP A 5 -13.02 -5.25 -34.72
N TYR A 6 -14.11 -5.65 -34.05
CA TYR A 6 -14.27 -5.45 -32.61
C TYR A 6 -13.39 -6.50 -31.92
N GLY A 7 -12.09 -6.21 -31.84
CA GLY A 7 -11.16 -6.93 -30.99
C GLY A 7 -11.53 -6.74 -29.52
N GLY A 8 -12.35 -7.63 -29.00
CA GLY A 8 -12.67 -7.73 -27.58
C GLY A 8 -11.43 -8.04 -26.76
N GLY A 9 -10.93 -7.03 -26.05
CA GLY A 9 -10.07 -7.21 -24.88
C GLY A 9 -10.87 -6.81 -23.66
N CYS A 10 -11.10 -7.73 -22.72
CA CYS A 10 -11.60 -7.38 -21.39
C CYS A 10 -10.70 -6.25 -20.83
N PRO A 11 -11.24 -5.11 -20.35
CA PRO A 11 -10.40 -4.10 -19.73
C PRO A 11 -9.73 -4.75 -18.52
N ARG A 12 -8.41 -4.96 -18.61
CA ARG A 12 -7.61 -5.57 -17.53
C ARG A 12 -7.85 -4.75 -16.26
N GLU A 13 -8.51 -5.36 -15.28
CA GLU A 13 -8.84 -4.70 -14.03
C GLU A 13 -7.59 -4.69 -13.14
N ASN A 14 -7.19 -3.52 -12.65
CA ASN A 14 -6.03 -3.36 -11.78
C ASN A 14 -6.50 -3.02 -10.36
N PRO A 15 -6.64 -4.01 -9.47
CA PRO A 15 -6.96 -3.71 -8.08
C PRO A 15 -5.78 -3.03 -7.38
N GLN A 16 -6.00 -1.81 -6.91
CA GLN A 16 -5.10 -1.11 -6.01
C GLN A 16 -5.48 -1.43 -4.56
N ILE A 17 -4.57 -2.04 -3.81
CA ILE A 17 -4.75 -2.33 -2.39
C ILE A 17 -4.33 -1.11 -1.57
N PHE A 18 -5.22 -0.58 -0.74
CA PHE A 18 -4.94 0.57 0.13
C PHE A 18 -4.53 0.12 1.52
N SER A 19 -5.38 -0.67 2.18
CA SER A 19 -5.15 -1.13 3.55
C SER A 19 -5.72 -2.53 3.81
N ILE A 20 -5.20 -3.15 4.87
CA ILE A 20 -5.74 -4.37 5.49
C ILE A 20 -5.84 -4.09 6.98
N GLU A 21 -7.04 -4.17 7.54
CA GLU A 21 -7.33 -3.69 8.90
C GLU A 21 -8.17 -4.70 9.67
N VAL A 22 -7.94 -4.83 10.98
CA VAL A 22 -8.81 -5.61 11.86
C VAL A 22 -9.91 -4.71 12.39
N GLU A 23 -11.07 -4.72 11.72
CA GLU A 23 -12.24 -3.89 12.03
C GLU A 23 -12.84 -4.22 13.41
N SER A 24 -12.92 -5.51 13.79
CA SER A 24 -13.44 -5.90 15.10
C SER A 24 -12.86 -7.21 15.60
N ILE A 25 -12.84 -7.39 16.93
CA ILE A 25 -12.42 -8.62 17.60
C ILE A 25 -13.57 -9.22 18.41
N ARG A 26 -13.61 -10.55 18.48
CA ARG A 26 -14.67 -11.38 19.08
C ARG A 26 -14.08 -12.66 19.66
N GLY A 27 -14.92 -13.51 20.26
CA GLY A 27 -14.53 -14.86 20.66
C GLY A 27 -13.38 -14.92 21.69
N GLY A 28 -13.28 -13.91 22.56
CA GLY A 28 -12.30 -13.83 23.64
C GLY A 28 -10.90 -13.36 23.23
N LEU A 29 -10.71 -12.88 21.99
CA LEU A 29 -9.52 -12.08 21.66
C LEU A 29 -9.53 -10.77 22.45
N ARG A 30 -8.33 -10.26 22.77
CA ARG A 30 -8.12 -8.98 23.45
C ARG A 30 -6.96 -8.28 22.79
N TRP A 31 -7.06 -6.95 22.69
CA TRP A 31 -5.93 -6.12 22.28
C TRP A 31 -4.83 -6.13 23.35
N PRO A 32 -3.55 -6.00 22.97
CA PRO A 32 -3.04 -6.00 21.59
C PRO A 32 -3.02 -7.41 20.96
N LEU A 33 -3.01 -7.48 19.62
CA LEU A 33 -2.88 -8.74 18.88
C LEU A 33 -1.53 -8.83 18.18
N ASP A 34 -0.84 -9.96 18.37
CA ASP A 34 0.35 -10.31 17.60
C ASP A 34 -0.05 -11.07 16.34
N VAL A 35 -0.11 -10.39 15.20
CA VAL A 35 -0.56 -10.94 13.92
C VAL A 35 0.63 -11.39 13.07
N PHE A 36 0.50 -12.58 12.47
CA PHE A 36 1.46 -13.12 11.51
C PHE A 36 0.74 -13.90 10.40
N GLY A 37 1.49 -14.24 9.35
CA GLY A 37 0.98 -14.95 8.20
C GLY A 37 1.31 -14.25 6.88
N VAL A 38 0.56 -14.57 5.84
CA VAL A 38 0.80 -14.09 4.48
C VAL A 38 -0.52 -13.63 3.85
N VAL A 39 -0.47 -12.50 3.17
CA VAL A 39 -1.50 -12.07 2.22
C VAL A 39 -0.87 -12.01 0.84
N THR A 40 -1.43 -12.74 -0.12
CA THR A 40 -1.01 -12.69 -1.52
C THR A 40 -2.16 -12.29 -2.43
N ALA A 41 -1.82 -11.59 -3.51
CA ALA A 41 -2.72 -11.23 -4.59
C ALA A 41 -2.23 -11.93 -5.86
N ARG A 42 -3.10 -12.70 -6.52
CA ARG A 42 -2.76 -13.46 -7.72
C ARG A 42 -2.54 -12.51 -8.90
N ASP A 43 -1.39 -12.62 -9.58
CA ASP A 43 -1.08 -11.85 -10.79
C ASP A 43 -1.51 -12.66 -12.02
N THR A 44 -2.65 -12.29 -12.63
CA THR A 44 -3.23 -13.03 -13.77
C THR A 44 -2.47 -12.81 -15.07
N LEU A 45 -1.60 -11.80 -15.15
CA LEU A 45 -0.76 -11.57 -16.33
C LEU A 45 0.36 -12.59 -16.50
N ARG A 46 0.76 -13.24 -15.40
CA ARG A 46 1.79 -14.26 -15.47
C ARG A 46 1.11 -15.60 -15.68
N MET A 47 1.33 -16.20 -16.85
CA MET A 47 0.91 -17.57 -17.20
C MET A 47 1.32 -18.64 -16.14
N GLU A 48 2.22 -18.30 -15.23
CA GLU A 48 2.76 -19.14 -14.15
C GLU A 48 2.09 -18.93 -12.78
N HIS A 49 0.92 -18.28 -12.68
CA HIS A 49 0.18 -18.10 -11.41
C HIS A 49 1.04 -17.52 -10.27
N LYS A 50 1.92 -16.56 -10.57
CA LYS A 50 2.77 -15.92 -9.56
C LYS A 50 1.92 -14.98 -8.71
N CYS A 51 1.92 -15.15 -7.39
CA CYS A 51 1.24 -14.22 -6.49
C CYS A 51 2.17 -13.08 -6.06
N ASN A 52 1.67 -11.86 -6.07
CA ASN A 52 2.29 -10.73 -5.42
C ASN A 52 2.04 -10.84 -3.92
N ILE A 53 3.10 -11.01 -3.14
CA ILE A 53 3.01 -10.91 -1.68
C ILE A 53 2.63 -9.46 -1.35
N VAL A 54 1.64 -9.26 -0.50
CA VAL A 54 1.16 -7.95 -0.01
C VAL A 54 1.59 -7.76 1.44
N PHE A 55 1.46 -8.83 2.24
CA PHE A 55 1.90 -8.90 3.62
C PHE A 55 2.57 -10.25 3.87
N ALA A 56 3.66 -10.27 4.62
CA ALA A 56 4.30 -11.50 5.05
C ALA A 56 5.06 -11.27 6.37
N ARG A 57 4.65 -11.96 7.42
CA ARG A 57 5.30 -11.96 8.73
C ARG A 57 5.34 -13.40 9.27
N SER A 58 6.48 -13.82 9.80
CA SER A 58 6.61 -15.12 10.48
C SER A 58 6.07 -15.03 11.91
N ARG A 59 5.76 -16.18 12.53
CA ARG A 59 5.36 -16.25 13.95
C ARG A 59 6.41 -15.70 14.92
N SER A 60 7.69 -15.77 14.54
CA SER A 60 8.80 -15.19 15.32
C SER A 60 8.95 -13.68 15.16
N ASN A 61 8.34 -13.09 14.12
CA ASN A 61 8.40 -11.68 13.77
C ASN A 61 6.99 -11.17 13.47
N CYS A 62 6.11 -11.27 14.47
CA CYS A 62 4.73 -10.76 14.37
C CYS A 62 4.72 -9.24 14.23
N GLN A 63 3.63 -8.73 13.67
CA GLN A 63 3.25 -7.34 13.86
C GLN A 63 2.26 -7.27 15.03
N THR A 64 2.55 -6.42 16.02
CA THR A 64 1.61 -6.11 17.09
C THR A 64 0.67 -4.99 16.60
N ILE A 65 -0.63 -5.26 16.60
CA ILE A 65 -1.68 -4.28 16.31
C ILE A 65 -2.50 -3.98 17.57
N THR A 66 -2.95 -2.75 17.71
CA THR A 66 -3.67 -2.25 18.88
C THR A 66 -5.05 -1.73 18.47
N GLU A 67 -5.88 -1.40 19.45
CA GLU A 67 -7.18 -0.77 19.19
C GLU A 67 -7.02 0.60 18.53
N GLN A 68 -5.94 1.32 18.82
CA GLN A 68 -5.60 2.60 18.21
C GLN A 68 -4.95 2.47 16.83
N SER A 69 -4.34 1.32 16.52
CA SER A 69 -3.64 1.05 15.26
C SER A 69 -3.93 -0.37 14.79
N VAL A 70 -5.03 -0.51 14.05
CA VAL A 70 -5.57 -1.80 13.57
C VAL A 70 -5.02 -2.25 12.22
N ARG A 71 -4.17 -1.44 11.59
CA ARG A 71 -3.69 -1.62 10.20
C ARG A 71 -2.47 -2.54 10.14
N LEU A 72 -2.46 -3.44 9.18
CA LEU A 72 -1.26 -4.23 8.86
C LEU A 72 -0.25 -3.39 8.08
N GLU A 73 1.03 -3.56 8.41
CA GLU A 73 2.16 -2.98 7.69
C GLU A 73 2.40 -3.75 6.39
N LEU A 74 1.75 -3.28 5.34
CA LEU A 74 1.94 -3.81 4.00
C LEU A 74 3.35 -3.42 3.51
N THR A 75 4.22 -4.40 3.30
CA THR A 75 5.64 -4.18 2.90
C THR A 75 5.86 -4.39 1.40
N ARG A 76 4.79 -4.73 0.69
CA ARG A 76 4.71 -5.07 -0.73
C ARG A 76 3.29 -4.69 -1.22
N PRO A 77 2.94 -4.70 -2.53
CA PRO A 77 3.47 -5.52 -3.61
C PRO A 77 4.74 -4.95 -4.26
N THR A 78 5.55 -5.84 -4.85
CA THR A 78 6.76 -5.46 -5.60
C THR A 78 6.47 -4.90 -7.00
N ARG A 79 5.21 -5.03 -7.45
CA ARG A 79 4.62 -4.57 -8.72
C ARG A 79 3.12 -4.34 -8.52
N ALA A 80 2.46 -3.61 -9.40
CA ALA A 80 1.02 -3.42 -9.34
C ALA A 80 0.29 -4.75 -9.65
N VAL A 81 -0.86 -4.96 -9.01
CA VAL A 81 -1.63 -6.21 -9.13
C VAL A 81 -2.52 -6.10 -10.35
N VAL A 82 -2.50 -7.14 -11.18
CA VAL A 82 -3.49 -7.34 -12.24
C VAL A 82 -4.20 -8.63 -11.89
N ALA A 83 -5.46 -8.51 -11.52
CA ALA A 83 -6.25 -9.65 -11.12
C ALA A 83 -7.68 -9.43 -11.56
N ASP A 84 -8.33 -10.48 -12.01
CA ASP A 84 -9.78 -10.50 -12.14
C ASP A 84 -10.36 -10.39 -10.72
N PHE A 85 -11.48 -9.69 -10.52
CA PHE A 85 -12.09 -9.53 -9.18
C PHE A 85 -12.74 -10.82 -8.65
N ASP A 86 -12.38 -11.98 -9.20
CA ASP A 86 -12.91 -13.28 -8.89
C ASP A 86 -12.62 -13.72 -7.43
N PRO A 87 -13.53 -14.53 -6.85
CA PRO A 87 -13.28 -15.24 -5.59
C PRO A 87 -12.05 -16.15 -5.73
N GLY A 88 -10.92 -15.78 -5.13
CA GLY A 88 -9.66 -16.51 -5.25
C GLY A 88 -8.48 -15.70 -5.81
N SER A 89 -8.70 -14.45 -6.18
CA SER A 89 -7.63 -13.52 -6.56
C SER A 89 -6.79 -13.05 -5.38
N PHE A 90 -7.27 -13.25 -4.15
CA PHE A 90 -6.54 -12.96 -2.93
C PHE A 90 -6.52 -14.18 -2.03
N GLU A 91 -5.34 -14.55 -1.58
CA GLU A 91 -5.12 -15.58 -0.57
C GLU A 91 -4.68 -14.89 0.73
N VAL A 92 -5.50 -14.99 1.78
CA VAL A 92 -5.24 -14.35 3.08
C VAL A 92 -5.10 -15.45 4.14
N VAL A 93 -3.87 -15.75 4.54
CA VAL A 93 -3.57 -16.70 5.60
C VAL A 93 -3.00 -15.92 6.78
N LEU A 94 -3.88 -15.40 7.64
CA LEU A 94 -3.48 -14.61 8.81
C LEU A 94 -3.87 -15.30 10.11
N LYS A 95 -3.02 -15.15 11.12
CA LYS A 95 -3.19 -15.74 12.45
C LYS A 95 -2.82 -14.77 13.54
N VAL A 96 -3.50 -14.88 14.67
CA VAL A 96 -3.10 -14.28 15.94
C VAL A 96 -2.27 -15.29 16.72
N LYS A 97 -1.10 -14.87 17.17
CA LYS A 97 -0.16 -15.69 17.95
C LYS A 97 -0.74 -16.02 19.32
N GLY A 98 -0.79 -17.31 19.63
CA GLY A 98 -1.04 -17.84 20.96
C GLY A 98 0.24 -18.09 21.75
N ALA A 99 0.10 -18.52 23.01
CA ALA A 99 1.24 -18.92 23.84
C ALA A 99 2.06 -20.05 23.19
N THR A 100 1.39 -20.97 22.49
CA THR A 100 1.96 -22.08 21.72
C THR A 100 1.40 -22.06 20.30
N GLU A 101 2.04 -22.76 19.36
CA GLU A 101 1.54 -22.87 17.97
C GLU A 101 0.13 -23.47 17.89
N SER A 102 -0.18 -24.44 18.76
CA SER A 102 -1.51 -25.05 18.86
C SER A 102 -2.59 -24.10 19.40
N ALA A 103 -2.18 -22.98 20.01
CA ALA A 103 -3.07 -21.95 20.53
C ALA A 103 -3.23 -20.76 19.57
N ASP A 104 -2.52 -20.77 18.43
CA ASP A 104 -2.67 -19.75 17.41
C ASP A 104 -4.10 -19.79 16.86
N LYS A 105 -4.69 -18.60 16.66
CA LYS A 105 -6.06 -18.46 16.18
C LYS A 105 -6.05 -17.90 14.77
N ASP A 106 -6.63 -18.63 13.83
CA ASP A 106 -6.80 -18.12 12.47
C ASP A 106 -7.74 -16.91 12.47
N LEU A 107 -7.42 -15.91 11.64
CA LEU A 107 -8.31 -14.82 11.26
C LEU A 107 -8.99 -15.24 9.95
N PRO A 108 -10.19 -15.85 9.98
CA PRO A 108 -10.77 -16.47 8.78
C PRO A 108 -11.29 -15.51 7.70
N LEU A 109 -11.40 -16.14 6.54
CA LEU A 109 -11.76 -15.68 5.21
C LEU A 109 -13.24 -15.93 4.89
N LYS A 110 -14.06 -14.89 4.66
CA LYS A 110 -15.24 -15.01 3.80
C LYS A 110 -15.66 -13.67 3.20
N GLU A 111 -15.71 -13.60 1.88
CA GLU A 111 -15.87 -12.37 1.08
C GLU A 111 -17.27 -11.75 1.16
N ARG A 112 -17.31 -10.41 1.26
CA ARG A 112 -18.49 -9.58 0.97
C ARG A 112 -18.06 -8.25 0.35
N TYR A 113 -18.70 -7.90 -0.77
CA TYR A 113 -18.68 -6.64 -1.53
C TYR A 113 -17.43 -6.32 -2.37
N GLN A 114 -17.66 -5.56 -3.45
CA GLN A 114 -16.77 -5.42 -4.62
C GLN A 114 -15.61 -4.41 -4.42
N TYR A 115 -15.75 -3.47 -3.48
CA TYR A 115 -14.78 -2.39 -3.22
C TYR A 115 -14.21 -2.41 -1.79
N HIS A 116 -14.96 -2.95 -0.84
CA HIS A 116 -14.48 -3.24 0.50
C HIS A 116 -14.70 -4.73 0.67
N ARG A 117 -13.63 -5.47 0.93
CA ARG A 117 -13.71 -6.91 1.09
C ARG A 117 -13.60 -7.21 2.58
N TYR A 118 -14.76 -7.44 3.20
CA TYR A 118 -14.83 -7.88 4.59
C TYR A 118 -14.60 -9.38 4.66
N TYR A 119 -13.89 -9.81 5.69
CA TYR A 119 -13.65 -11.21 6.04
C TYR A 119 -13.99 -11.42 7.51
N THR A 120 -15.07 -12.16 7.79
CA THR A 120 -15.56 -12.34 9.16
C THR A 120 -15.36 -13.76 9.69
N SER A 121 -15.01 -13.83 10.96
CA SER A 121 -14.73 -15.02 11.77
C SER A 121 -15.66 -15.19 12.95
N LYS A 122 -15.46 -16.32 13.66
CA LYS A 122 -15.80 -16.41 15.10
C LYS A 122 -15.03 -15.42 15.98
N TYR A 123 -13.79 -15.06 15.61
CA TYR A 123 -12.85 -14.29 16.42
C TYR A 123 -12.60 -12.84 15.97
N SER A 124 -12.87 -12.43 14.74
CA SER A 124 -12.62 -11.07 14.24
C SER A 124 -13.35 -10.77 12.93
N THR A 125 -13.39 -9.49 12.54
CA THR A 125 -13.61 -9.07 11.15
C THR A 125 -12.35 -8.37 10.65
N LEU A 126 -11.87 -8.77 9.48
CA LEU A 126 -10.81 -8.12 8.72
C LEU A 126 -11.44 -7.36 7.55
N GLU A 127 -10.99 -6.15 7.29
CA GLU A 127 -11.39 -5.35 6.14
C GLU A 127 -10.19 -5.16 5.22
N LEU A 128 -10.33 -5.55 3.96
CA LEU A 128 -9.40 -5.24 2.88
C LEU A 128 -10.01 -4.14 2.02
N THR A 129 -9.37 -2.97 2.03
CA THR A 129 -9.78 -1.83 1.23
C THR A 129 -9.04 -1.85 -0.09
N LEU A 130 -9.78 -2.04 -1.18
CA LEU A 130 -9.25 -2.08 -2.53
C LEU A 130 -10.08 -1.22 -3.47
N ARG A 131 -9.48 -0.68 -4.52
CA ARG A 131 -10.22 0.04 -5.55
C ARG A 131 -9.76 -0.42 -6.92
N ARG A 132 -10.68 -0.33 -7.86
CA ARG A 132 -10.41 -0.62 -9.26
C ARG A 132 -9.81 0.63 -9.91
N VAL A 133 -8.68 0.45 -10.59
CA VAL A 133 -8.07 1.47 -11.45
C VAL A 133 -8.15 0.97 -12.88
N ASP A 134 -9.00 1.58 -13.70
CA ASP A 134 -9.20 1.15 -15.08
C ASP A 134 -8.08 1.65 -15.99
N CYS A 135 -7.70 0.84 -16.98
CA CYS A 135 -6.72 1.22 -18.01
C CYS A 135 -5.49 1.91 -17.43
N SER A 136 -4.80 1.26 -16.48
CA SER A 136 -3.76 1.90 -15.68
C SER A 136 -2.34 1.69 -16.20
N VAL A 137 -1.39 2.45 -15.64
CA VAL A 137 0.06 2.25 -15.70
C VAL A 137 0.60 2.02 -14.29
N GLU A 138 1.70 1.28 -14.18
CA GLU A 138 2.41 1.09 -12.92
C GLU A 138 3.32 2.30 -12.66
N ALA A 139 3.16 2.93 -11.50
CA ALA A 139 4.02 3.96 -10.97
C ALA A 139 4.87 3.38 -9.83
N THR A 140 6.19 3.25 -10.07
CA THR A 140 7.15 2.89 -9.03
C THR A 140 7.84 4.14 -8.49
N ILE A 141 7.56 4.47 -7.23
CA ILE A 141 8.01 5.66 -6.53
C ILE A 141 9.35 5.37 -5.82
N SER A 142 10.28 6.29 -5.94
CA SER A 142 11.53 6.28 -5.19
C SER A 142 11.78 7.66 -4.61
N MET A 143 12.33 7.70 -3.40
CA MET A 143 12.57 8.94 -2.68
C MET A 143 14.01 9.01 -2.20
N ARG A 144 14.57 10.20 -2.30
CA ARG A 144 15.94 10.50 -1.91
C ARG A 144 16.00 11.82 -1.16
N LEU A 145 16.65 11.82 -0.01
CA LEU A 145 16.94 13.02 0.73
C LEU A 145 18.02 13.83 -0.01
N ALA A 146 17.78 15.12 -0.24
CA ALA A 146 18.78 15.98 -0.88
C ALA A 146 20.03 16.11 -0.01
N THR A 147 21.20 16.29 -0.63
CA THR A 147 22.46 16.48 0.10
C THR A 147 22.38 17.68 1.05
N GLY A 148 22.75 17.49 2.32
CA GLY A 148 22.69 18.52 3.36
C GLY A 148 21.28 18.81 3.88
N SER A 149 20.26 18.10 3.40
CA SER A 149 18.90 18.14 3.94
C SER A 149 18.76 17.13 5.08
N SER A 150 17.86 17.42 6.03
CA SER A 150 17.48 16.50 7.10
C SER A 150 15.99 16.64 7.40
N TRP A 151 15.35 15.53 7.74
CA TRP A 151 14.00 15.56 8.30
C TRP A 151 14.01 16.40 9.59
N PRO A 152 12.97 17.22 9.85
CA PRO A 152 12.89 17.99 11.09
C PRO A 152 12.96 17.08 12.33
N ARG A 153 13.73 17.50 13.34
CA ARG A 153 13.88 16.75 14.61
C ARG A 153 12.65 16.97 15.48
N GLY A 154 12.19 15.94 16.19
CA GLY A 154 10.96 15.97 16.99
C GLY A 154 9.68 15.78 16.18
N PHE A 155 9.80 15.48 14.87
CA PHE A 155 8.67 15.32 13.97
C PHE A 155 8.56 13.89 13.47
N GLN A 156 7.38 13.32 13.67
CA GLN A 156 6.92 12.12 13.00
C GLN A 156 6.65 12.43 11.53
N GLY A 157 6.66 11.40 10.69
CA GLY A 157 6.43 11.59 9.26
C GLY A 157 5.65 10.48 8.61
N VAL A 158 4.77 10.86 7.69
CA VAL A 158 4.12 9.95 6.77
C VAL A 158 4.31 10.44 5.33
N PHE A 159 4.60 9.49 4.46
CA PHE A 159 4.57 9.65 3.02
C PHE A 159 3.37 8.88 2.48
N THR A 160 2.51 9.53 1.71
CA THR A 160 1.34 8.90 1.09
C THR A 160 1.33 9.15 -0.41
N ALA A 161 0.63 8.28 -1.12
CA ALA A 161 0.28 8.48 -2.52
C ALA A 161 -1.23 8.32 -2.71
N SER A 162 -1.83 9.25 -3.44
CA SER A 162 -3.24 9.21 -3.84
C SER A 162 -3.34 9.41 -5.35
N ILE A 163 -4.46 8.94 -5.91
CA ILE A 163 -4.77 9.16 -7.33
C ILE A 163 -6.04 9.99 -7.45
N ALA A 164 -6.10 10.91 -8.40
CA ALA A 164 -7.20 11.88 -8.47
C ALA A 164 -8.60 11.26 -8.64
N SER A 165 -8.68 10.08 -9.24
CA SER A 165 -9.92 9.31 -9.42
C SER A 165 -10.43 8.63 -8.14
N ILE A 166 -9.60 8.55 -7.09
CA ILE A 166 -9.91 7.92 -5.80
C ILE A 166 -9.56 8.91 -4.70
N ASP A 167 -10.56 9.70 -4.28
CA ASP A 167 -10.40 10.75 -3.28
C ASP A 167 -10.65 10.27 -1.84
N ASP A 168 -11.14 9.05 -1.67
CA ASP A 168 -11.50 8.47 -0.37
C ASP A 168 -10.43 7.57 0.25
N ALA A 169 -9.28 7.38 -0.43
CA ALA A 169 -8.23 6.48 0.04
C ALA A 169 -6.81 6.89 -0.40
N GLU A 170 -5.83 6.68 0.47
CA GLU A 170 -4.41 6.90 0.19
C GLU A 170 -3.55 5.67 0.48
N VAL A 171 -2.53 5.45 -0.35
CA VAL A 171 -1.52 4.42 -0.16
C VAL A 171 -0.43 4.97 0.76
N SER A 172 -0.27 4.40 1.95
CA SER A 172 0.88 4.70 2.81
C SER A 172 2.16 4.13 2.19
N LEU A 173 3.09 5.01 1.84
CA LEU A 173 4.40 4.66 1.27
C LEU A 173 5.44 4.40 2.36
N LEU A 174 5.37 5.15 3.46
CA LEU A 174 6.21 5.02 4.64
C LEU A 174 5.59 5.84 5.79
N SER A 175 5.58 5.30 7.00
CA SER A 175 5.25 6.01 8.24
C SER A 175 6.33 5.75 9.29
N PHE A 176 6.69 6.75 10.09
CA PHE A 176 7.69 6.61 11.16
C PHE A 176 7.42 7.59 12.32
N GLU A 177 7.62 7.11 13.55
CA GLU A 177 7.30 7.84 14.79
C GLU A 177 8.54 8.38 15.53
N ASP A 178 9.73 7.85 15.24
CA ASP A 178 10.90 7.93 16.13
C ASP A 178 11.97 8.98 15.70
N ASP A 179 11.55 10.08 15.06
CA ASP A 179 12.41 11.12 14.46
C ASP A 179 13.44 10.62 13.43
N LYS A 180 13.47 9.32 13.17
CA LYS A 180 14.46 8.66 12.33
C LYS A 180 13.82 8.20 11.05
N LEU A 181 13.92 9.09 10.07
CA LEU A 181 13.70 8.71 8.68
C LEU A 181 14.70 7.61 8.30
N LEU A 182 14.19 6.44 7.88
CA LEU A 182 15.00 5.26 7.55
C LEU A 182 15.75 5.47 6.23
N VAL A 183 16.91 6.13 6.31
CA VAL A 183 17.87 6.26 5.20
C VAL A 183 18.81 5.05 5.22
N ILE A 184 18.87 4.28 4.13
CA ILE A 184 19.66 3.04 4.09
C ILE A 184 21.13 3.27 3.71
N ALA A 185 21.42 4.28 2.90
CA ALA A 185 22.71 4.41 2.24
C ALA A 185 23.25 5.84 2.35
N ASP A 186 24.58 5.98 2.26
CA ASP A 186 25.31 7.26 2.21
C ASP A 186 24.84 8.17 1.07
N ASP A 187 24.11 7.59 0.12
CA ASP A 187 23.54 8.25 -1.03
C ASP A 187 22.21 8.97 -0.73
N GLY A 188 21.61 8.80 0.46
CA GLY A 188 20.39 9.47 0.89
C GLY A 188 19.08 8.79 0.49
N ILE A 189 19.10 7.53 0.01
CA ILE A 189 17.86 6.82 -0.35
C ILE A 189 16.99 6.51 0.87
N ILE A 190 15.71 6.86 0.76
CA ILE A 190 14.68 6.60 1.78
C ILE A 190 14.06 5.21 1.52
N LYS A 191 14.05 4.35 2.53
CA LYS A 191 13.41 3.02 2.41
C LYS A 191 11.91 3.12 2.57
N LEU A 192 11.19 3.15 1.46
CA LEU A 192 9.73 3.03 1.49
C LEU A 192 9.29 1.61 1.89
N THR A 193 8.22 1.51 2.68
CA THR A 193 7.54 0.24 2.96
C THR A 193 6.74 -0.20 1.74
N ARG A 194 6.14 0.76 1.02
CA ARG A 194 5.48 0.55 -0.27
C ARG A 194 5.93 1.58 -1.28
N ARG A 195 5.98 1.17 -2.54
CA ARG A 195 6.45 2.05 -3.62
C ARG A 195 5.67 1.96 -4.92
N VAL A 196 4.69 1.07 -5.02
CA VAL A 196 3.98 0.82 -6.28
C VAL A 196 2.53 1.23 -6.16
N VAL A 197 2.07 2.02 -7.13
CA VAL A 197 0.71 2.52 -7.26
C VAL A 197 0.26 2.39 -8.72
N SER A 198 -0.98 1.96 -8.95
CA SER A 198 -1.63 1.98 -10.27
C SER A 198 -2.28 3.34 -10.50
N VAL A 199 -2.07 3.93 -11.67
CA VAL A 199 -2.62 5.26 -12.04
C VAL A 199 -3.28 5.15 -13.41
N GLU A 200 -4.48 5.70 -13.58
CA GLU A 200 -5.18 5.70 -14.87
C GLU A 200 -4.32 6.33 -15.98
N ARG A 201 -4.31 5.74 -17.17
CA ARG A 201 -3.55 6.25 -18.31
C ARG A 201 -4.06 7.61 -18.78
N GLU A 202 -5.37 7.77 -18.82
CA GLU A 202 -6.06 8.95 -19.33
C GLU A 202 -6.64 9.71 -18.15
N HIS A 203 -6.29 10.99 -18.02
CA HIS A 203 -6.79 11.89 -16.98
C HIS A 203 -6.46 11.50 -15.53
N GLY A 204 -5.70 10.41 -15.31
CA GLY A 204 -5.15 10.07 -14.01
C GLY A 204 -4.09 11.07 -13.57
N GLU A 205 -3.93 11.21 -12.27
CA GLU A 205 -2.86 11.99 -11.65
C GLU A 205 -2.37 11.25 -10.42
N LEU A 206 -1.05 11.18 -10.25
CA LEU A 206 -0.43 10.64 -9.03
C LEU A 206 -0.03 11.80 -8.12
N LYS A 207 -0.71 11.94 -7.00
CA LYS A 207 -0.34 12.86 -5.93
C LYS A 207 0.55 12.13 -4.93
N VAL A 208 1.71 12.69 -4.63
CA VAL A 208 2.60 12.19 -3.57
C VAL A 208 2.71 13.27 -2.50
N SER A 209 2.31 12.91 -1.28
CA SER A 209 2.23 13.83 -0.15
C SER A 209 3.24 13.43 0.94
N ALA A 210 3.73 14.43 1.66
CA ALA A 210 4.52 14.24 2.87
C ALA A 210 3.99 15.14 3.96
N THR A 211 3.70 14.54 5.11
CA THR A 211 3.21 15.25 6.29
C THR A 211 4.16 14.98 7.44
N ALA A 212 4.59 16.04 8.11
CA ALA A 212 5.36 15.99 9.34
C ALA A 212 4.55 16.61 10.47
N TRP A 213 4.48 15.99 11.63
CA TRP A 213 3.82 16.56 12.80
C TRP A 213 4.59 16.27 14.08
N CYS A 214 4.44 17.15 15.06
CA CYS A 214 5.03 16.98 16.39
C CYS A 214 4.03 16.21 17.27
N ALA A 215 4.49 15.19 17.99
CA ALA A 215 3.62 14.38 18.87
C ALA A 215 2.96 15.19 20.00
N ASN A 216 3.52 16.35 20.34
CA ASN A 216 3.05 17.21 21.43
C ASN A 216 2.15 18.37 20.95
N ASP A 217 2.07 18.61 19.64
CA ASP A 217 1.28 19.70 19.06
C ASP A 217 0.93 19.41 17.60
N GLU A 218 -0.28 18.87 17.36
CA GLU A 218 -0.78 18.59 16.01
C GLU A 218 -1.00 19.87 15.18
N GLN A 219 -1.04 21.05 15.82
CA GLN A 219 -1.26 22.33 15.15
C GLN A 219 -0.05 22.81 14.33
N ASP A 220 1.13 22.22 14.56
CA ASP A 220 2.39 22.49 13.83
C ASP A 220 2.67 21.45 12.73
N ALA A 221 1.61 20.87 12.14
CA ALA A 221 1.76 19.93 11.05
C ALA A 221 2.23 20.62 9.75
N MET A 222 3.35 20.17 9.21
CA MET A 222 3.89 20.60 7.92
C MET A 222 3.53 19.58 6.85
N THR A 223 2.62 19.96 5.95
CA THR A 223 2.20 19.12 4.82
C THR A 223 2.59 19.77 3.50
N ASN A 224 3.09 18.95 2.58
CA ASN A 224 3.28 19.37 1.20
C ASN A 224 2.99 18.20 0.26
N ASP A 225 2.66 18.51 -0.99
CA ASP A 225 2.41 17.51 -2.01
C ASP A 225 2.97 17.90 -3.38
N ILE A 226 3.10 16.89 -4.23
CA ILE A 226 3.49 17.06 -5.63
C ILE A 226 2.66 16.12 -6.49
N VAL A 227 2.23 16.63 -7.65
CA VAL A 227 1.42 15.88 -8.60
C VAL A 227 2.25 15.50 -9.82
N PHE A 228 2.11 14.26 -10.26
CA PHE A 228 2.72 13.74 -11.48
C PHE A 228 1.66 13.24 -12.45
N THR A 229 1.76 13.71 -13.70
CA THR A 229 0.97 13.18 -14.82
C THR A 229 1.52 11.81 -15.24
N PRO A 230 0.67 10.79 -15.42
CA PRO A 230 1.05 9.45 -15.81
C PRO A 230 1.70 9.42 -17.20
N ARG A 231 2.59 8.45 -17.40
CA ARG A 231 3.26 8.16 -18.67
C ARG A 231 3.19 6.67 -18.96
N PHE A 232 3.26 6.29 -20.23
CA PHE A 232 3.35 4.87 -20.60
C PHE A 232 4.70 4.25 -20.23
N THR A 233 5.77 5.04 -20.28
CA THR A 233 7.13 4.60 -19.92
C THR A 233 7.99 5.80 -19.52
N GLY A 234 9.13 5.52 -18.89
CA GLY A 234 10.15 6.50 -18.54
C GLY A 234 10.07 6.94 -17.10
N ARG A 235 10.54 8.17 -16.81
CA ARG A 235 10.62 8.71 -15.45
C ARG A 235 10.07 10.12 -15.37
N SER A 236 9.38 10.41 -14.28
CA SER A 236 9.07 11.78 -13.83
C SER A 236 9.85 12.06 -12.56
N CYS A 237 10.33 13.29 -12.40
CA CYS A 237 11.10 13.71 -11.23
C CYS A 237 10.51 15.01 -10.68
N GLY A 238 10.56 15.15 -9.37
CA GLY A 238 10.12 16.35 -8.68
C GLY A 238 10.77 16.49 -7.31
N VAL A 239 10.65 17.66 -6.70
CA VAL A 239 11.19 17.91 -5.38
C VAL A 239 10.07 18.36 -4.46
N LEU A 240 9.89 17.63 -3.37
CA LEU A 240 8.94 17.91 -2.32
C LEU A 240 9.67 18.51 -1.12
N ASN A 241 9.11 19.57 -0.53
CA ASN A 241 9.72 20.25 0.60
C ASN A 241 8.83 20.14 1.85
N VAL A 242 9.37 19.63 2.94
CA VAL A 242 8.71 19.59 4.25
C VAL A 242 9.52 20.44 5.22
N GLY A 243 9.07 21.67 5.45
CA GLY A 243 9.87 22.70 6.12
C GLY A 243 11.18 22.96 5.37
N ARG A 244 12.32 22.67 6.00
CA ARG A 244 13.66 22.76 5.37
C ARG A 244 14.11 21.46 4.70
N CYS A 245 13.38 20.37 4.90
CA CYS A 245 13.71 19.07 4.33
C CYS A 245 13.33 19.04 2.85
N LYS A 246 14.30 18.83 1.96
CA LYS A 246 14.08 18.64 0.53
C LYS A 246 14.21 17.16 0.16
N ILE A 247 13.19 16.64 -0.50
CA ILE A 247 13.08 15.23 -0.89
C ILE A 247 12.91 15.18 -2.40
N GLN A 248 13.86 14.55 -3.08
CA GLN A 248 13.74 14.27 -4.50
C GLN A 248 12.90 13.00 -4.67
N ILE A 249 11.82 13.13 -5.42
CA ILE A 249 10.92 12.04 -5.77
C ILE A 249 11.16 11.71 -7.25
N THR A 250 11.34 10.42 -7.52
CA THR A 250 11.41 9.88 -8.89
C THR A 250 10.35 8.81 -9.04
N VAL A 251 9.48 8.98 -10.03
CA VAL A 251 8.45 8.02 -10.41
C VAL A 251 8.87 7.37 -11.71
N ALA A 252 9.12 6.06 -11.69
CA ALA A 252 9.31 5.25 -12.88
C ALA A 252 7.97 4.71 -13.35
N TRP A 253 7.65 4.92 -14.62
CA TRP A 253 6.41 4.50 -15.24
C TRP A 253 6.63 3.29 -16.13
N SER A 254 5.72 2.34 -16.07
CA SER A 254 5.70 1.20 -16.97
C SER A 254 4.28 0.75 -17.26
N LEU A 255 4.07 0.25 -18.48
CA LEU A 255 2.92 -0.58 -18.77
C LEU A 255 3.03 -1.90 -18.02
N PHE A 256 1.88 -2.48 -17.71
CA PHE A 256 1.81 -3.86 -17.25
C PHE A 256 2.24 -4.76 -18.40
N ASP A 257 3.41 -5.40 -18.28
CA ASP A 257 3.91 -6.33 -19.29
C ASP A 257 2.82 -7.36 -19.62
N SER A 258 2.37 -7.36 -20.87
CA SER A 258 1.34 -8.25 -21.40
C SER A 258 1.89 -9.62 -21.79
#